data_AF-A0A950IDD0-F1
#
_entry.id   AF-A0A950IDD0-F1
#
_cell.length_a   1.000
_cell.length_b   1.000
_cell.length_c   1.000
_cell.angle_alpha   90.00
_cell.angle_beta   90.00
_cell.angle_gamma   90.00
#
_symmetry.space_group_name_H-M   'P 1'
#
loop_
_entity.id
_entity.type
_entity.pdbx_description
1 polymer ?
#
loop_
_entity_poly.entity_id
_entity_poly.type
_entity_poly.pdbx_seq_one_letter_code
_entity_poly.pdbx_strand_id
1 'polypeptide(L)'
;MTVHDHLLAIGADDREARNAEELLARVVPLGRPIVLTDEVVAAARAGDSALVATLLAAEVDPDSDEVAALEEARVLDDGSRATLDEVRSELGIS
;
A
#
# COMPACT_ATOMS: atom_id res chain seq x y z
N MET A 1 -12.27 20.52 2.08
CA MET A 1 -13.08 19.63 1.23
C MET A 1 -12.63 18.22 1.52
N THR A 2 -13.54 17.36 1.95
CA THR A 2 -13.26 15.97 2.34
C THR A 2 -13.41 15.01 1.16
N VAL A 3 -12.95 13.76 1.30
CA VAL A 3 -13.21 12.69 0.30
C VAL A 3 -14.71 12.49 0.10
N HIS A 4 -15.47 12.54 1.19
CA HIS A 4 -16.92 12.48 1.19
C HIS A 4 -17.54 13.60 0.34
N ASP A 5 -17.14 14.86 0.55
CA ASP A 5 -17.65 16.01 -0.24
C ASP A 5 -17.34 15.85 -1.73
N HIS A 6 -16.17 15.32 -2.06
CA HIS A 6 -15.75 15.08 -3.43
C HIS A 6 -16.60 13.99 -4.10
N LEU A 7 -16.86 12.89 -3.39
CA LEU A 7 -17.73 11.80 -3.85
C LEU A 7 -19.15 12.28 -4.15
N LEU A 8 -19.72 13.13 -3.29
CA LEU A 8 -21.02 13.73 -3.52
C LEU A 8 -21.00 14.68 -4.73
N ALA A 9 -19.94 15.48 -4.91
CA ALA A 9 -19.82 16.41 -6.03
C ALA A 9 -19.80 15.73 -7.41
N ILE A 10 -19.31 14.50 -7.49
CA ILE A 10 -19.30 13.69 -8.73
C ILE A 10 -20.54 12.79 -8.88
N GLY A 11 -21.55 12.95 -8.00
CA GLY A 11 -22.84 12.27 -8.11
C GLY A 11 -22.93 10.90 -7.43
N ALA A 12 -22.09 10.62 -6.42
CA ALA A 12 -22.37 9.52 -5.49
C ALA A 12 -23.54 9.91 -4.55
N ASP A 13 -24.34 8.93 -4.14
CA ASP A 13 -25.27 9.13 -3.02
C ASP A 13 -24.55 9.00 -1.66
N ASP A 14 -25.19 9.42 -0.57
CA ASP A 14 -24.61 9.37 0.78
C ASP A 14 -24.13 7.98 1.22
N ARG A 15 -24.82 6.92 0.78
CA ARG A 15 -24.48 5.54 1.15
C ARG A 15 -23.25 5.09 0.37
N GLU A 16 -23.21 5.34 -0.93
CA GLU A 16 -22.05 5.09 -1.78
C GLU A 16 -20.83 5.87 -1.29
N ALA A 17 -21.00 7.16 -0.93
CA ALA A 17 -19.93 8.01 -0.45
C ALA A 17 -19.33 7.49 0.87
N ARG A 18 -20.17 7.09 1.84
CA ARG A 18 -19.68 6.48 3.09
C ARG A 18 -18.95 5.15 2.86
N ASN A 19 -19.50 4.28 2.01
CA ASN A 19 -18.87 3.00 1.73
C ASN A 19 -17.49 3.16 1.07
N ALA A 20 -17.38 4.08 0.11
CA ALA A 20 -16.11 4.41 -0.55
C ALA A 20 -15.10 5.02 0.43
N GLU A 21 -15.54 5.93 1.30
CA GLU A 21 -14.72 6.52 2.35
C GLU A 21 -14.19 5.48 3.34
N GLU A 22 -15.04 4.56 3.81
CA GLU A 22 -14.63 3.46 4.69
C GLU A 22 -13.62 2.53 4.01
N LEU A 23 -13.81 2.24 2.72
CA LEU A 23 -12.90 1.41 1.95
C LEU A 23 -11.53 2.10 1.83
N LEU A 24 -11.52 3.37 1.44
CA LEU A 24 -10.28 4.15 1.33
C LEU A 24 -9.56 4.23 2.68
N ALA A 25 -10.27 4.46 3.78
CA ALA A 25 -9.67 4.48 5.12
C ALA A 25 -9.04 3.15 5.54
N ARG A 26 -9.49 2.01 5.00
CA ARG A 26 -8.91 0.68 5.26
C ARG A 26 -7.71 0.37 4.38
N VAL A 27 -7.71 0.85 3.14
CA VAL A 27 -6.68 0.53 2.15
C VAL A 27 -5.51 1.52 2.23
N VAL A 28 -5.77 2.77 2.60
CA VAL A 28 -4.77 3.84 2.65
C VAL A 28 -3.97 3.79 3.96
N PRO A 29 -2.63 3.70 3.92
CA PRO A 29 -1.81 3.77 5.11
C PRO A 29 -1.98 5.11 5.83
N LEU A 30 -2.18 5.07 7.16
CA LEU A 30 -2.28 6.28 7.98
C LEU A 30 -1.02 7.13 7.87
N GLY A 31 -1.20 8.44 7.75
CA GLY A 31 -0.10 9.41 7.70
C GLY A 31 0.57 9.55 6.33
N ARG A 32 0.14 8.79 5.31
CA ARG A 32 0.66 8.91 3.95
C ARG A 32 -0.23 9.82 3.11
N PRO A 33 0.30 10.88 2.47
CA PRO A 33 -0.47 11.66 1.50
C PRO A 33 -0.76 10.78 0.28
N ILE A 34 -2.00 10.84 -0.20
CA ILE A 34 -2.44 10.14 -1.42
C ILE A 34 -3.01 11.15 -2.42
N VAL A 35 -2.86 10.83 -3.70
CA VAL A 35 -3.59 11.51 -4.76
C VAL A 35 -4.87 10.72 -5.03
N LEU A 36 -6.01 11.41 -4.93
CA LEU A 36 -7.30 10.84 -5.30
C LEU A 36 -7.60 11.23 -6.75
N THR A 37 -7.43 10.28 -7.66
CA THR A 37 -7.83 10.43 -9.06
C THR A 37 -9.28 9.95 -9.26
N ASP A 38 -9.86 10.30 -10.41
CA ASP A 38 -11.21 9.85 -10.78
C ASP A 38 -11.30 8.32 -10.82
N GLU A 39 -10.24 7.61 -11.21
CA GLU A 39 -10.17 6.15 -11.25
C GLU A 39 -10.17 5.53 -9.85
N VAL A 40 -9.40 6.09 -8.91
CA VAL A 40 -9.39 5.63 -7.51
C VAL A 40 -10.77 5.79 -6.89
N VAL A 41 -11.40 6.93 -7.17
CA VAL A 41 -12.74 7.24 -6.68
C VAL A 41 -13.79 6.32 -7.30
N ALA A 42 -13.72 6.06 -8.61
CA ALA A 42 -14.62 5.12 -9.30
C ALA A 42 -14.49 3.69 -8.75
N ALA A 43 -13.27 3.22 -8.52
CA ALA A 43 -13.01 1.91 -7.93
C ALA A 43 -13.54 1.81 -6.50
N ALA A 44 -13.37 2.86 -5.68
CA ALA A 44 -13.90 2.91 -4.32
C ALA A 44 -15.44 2.86 -4.30
N ARG A 45 -16.11 3.57 -5.22
CA ARG A 45 -17.57 3.50 -5.38
C ARG A 45 -18.06 2.11 -5.80
N ALA A 46 -17.32 1.43 -6.66
CA ALA A 46 -17.62 0.06 -7.07
C ALA A 46 -17.37 -0.97 -5.94
N GLY A 47 -16.72 -0.57 -4.85
CA GLY A 47 -16.33 -1.47 -3.76
C GLY A 47 -15.15 -2.38 -4.11
N ASP A 48 -14.38 -2.04 -5.15
CA ASP A 48 -13.25 -2.84 -5.62
C ASP A 48 -11.98 -2.48 -4.87
N SER A 49 -11.78 -3.12 -3.71
CA SER A 49 -10.63 -2.88 -2.86
C SER A 49 -9.29 -3.28 -3.49
N ALA A 50 -9.28 -4.29 -4.37
CA ALA A 50 -8.07 -4.73 -5.06
C ALA A 50 -7.63 -3.71 -6.12
N LEU A 51 -8.58 -3.16 -6.87
CA LEU A 51 -8.30 -2.10 -7.84
C LEU A 51 -7.87 -0.80 -7.14
N VAL A 52 -8.52 -0.40 -6.05
CA VAL A 52 -8.10 0.77 -5.26
C VAL A 52 -6.66 0.61 -4.77
N ALA A 53 -6.31 -0.55 -4.20
CA ALA A 53 -4.94 -0.81 -3.74
C ALA A 53 -3.93 -0.76 -4.90
N THR A 54 -4.29 -1.30 -6.07
CA THR A 54 -3.42 -1.30 -7.26
C THR A 54 -3.18 0.11 -7.79
N LEU A 55 -4.22 0.93 -7.89
CA LEU A 55 -4.12 2.30 -8.37
C LEU A 55 -3.29 3.17 -7.40
N LEU A 56 -3.50 3.00 -6.09
CA LEU A 56 -2.71 3.70 -5.07
C LEU A 56 -1.25 3.25 -5.02
N ALA A 57 -0.95 1.99 -5.38
CA ALA A 57 0.42 1.50 -5.48
C ALA A 57 1.15 1.97 -6.74
N ALA A 58 0.43 2.20 -7.85
CA ALA A 58 1.01 2.68 -9.10
C ALA A 58 1.43 4.16 -9.05
N GLU A 59 0.79 4.96 -8.17
CA GLU A 59 1.14 6.35 -7.90
C GLU A 59 2.34 6.49 -6.94
N VAL A 60 2.83 5.37 -6.38
CA VAL A 60 4.07 5.31 -5.62
C VAL A 60 5.18 5.02 -6.62
N ASP A 61 5.78 6.06 -7.20
CA ASP A 61 7.20 5.95 -7.56
C ASP A 61 7.92 5.89 -6.21
N PRO A 62 8.51 4.75 -5.81
CA PRO A 62 9.18 4.70 -4.53
C PRO A 62 10.33 5.70 -4.62
N ASP A 63 10.31 6.73 -3.76
CA ASP A 63 11.45 7.63 -3.63
C ASP A 63 12.70 6.76 -3.47
N SER A 64 13.79 7.10 -4.16
CA SER A 64 14.98 6.25 -4.23
C SER A 64 15.54 5.85 -2.85
N ASP A 65 15.20 6.61 -1.81
CA ASP A 65 15.52 6.32 -0.41
C ASP A 65 14.65 5.19 0.21
N GLU A 66 13.38 5.05 -0.17
CA GLU A 66 12.51 3.93 0.26
C GLU A 66 12.93 2.61 -0.41
N VAL A 67 13.36 2.66 -1.68
CA VAL A 67 13.93 1.49 -2.38
C VAL A 67 15.22 1.04 -1.71
N ALA A 68 16.11 1.99 -1.36
CA ALA A 68 17.36 1.67 -0.67
C ALA A 68 17.11 1.02 0.69
N ALA A 69 16.14 1.51 1.47
CA ALA A 69 15.78 0.92 2.75
C ALA A 69 15.18 -0.50 2.62
N LEU A 70 14.39 -0.75 1.57
CA LEU A 70 13.82 -2.07 1.28
C LEU A 70 14.87 -3.06 0.74
N GLU A 71 15.83 -2.60 -0.07
CA GLU A 71 16.96 -3.42 -0.52
C GLU A 71 17.92 -3.74 0.63
N GLU A 72 18.23 -2.79 1.51
CA GLU A 72 19.06 -3.04 2.70
C GLU A 72 18.41 -4.07 3.63
N ALA A 73 17.08 -3.99 3.81
CA ALA A 73 16.32 -5.00 4.55
C ALA A 73 16.33 -6.39 3.89
N ARG A 74 16.26 -6.48 2.55
CA ARG A 74 16.39 -7.76 1.82
C ARG A 74 17.81 -8.33 1.90
N VAL A 75 18.84 -7.51 1.79
CA VAL A 75 20.24 -7.94 1.91
C VAL A 75 20.54 -8.44 3.33
N LEU A 76 19.94 -7.83 4.36
CA LEU A 76 20.04 -8.32 5.74
C LEU A 76 19.32 -9.67 5.95
N ASP A 77 18.16 -9.90 5.32
CA ASP A 77 17.41 -11.17 5.42
C ASP A 77 18.08 -12.31 4.62
N ASP A 78 18.52 -12.05 3.39
CA ASP A 78 19.23 -13.03 2.55
C ASP A 78 20.66 -13.28 3.07
N GLY A 79 21.35 -12.25 3.56
CA GLY A 79 22.69 -12.36 4.16
C GLY A 79 22.70 -13.12 5.48
N SER A 80 21.65 -12.99 6.30
CA SER A 80 21.52 -13.72 7.57
C SER A 80 21.24 -15.22 7.37
N ARG A 81 20.53 -15.60 6.30
CA ARG A 81 20.27 -17.01 5.99
C ARG A 81 21.50 -17.72 5.42
N ALA A 82 22.28 -17.04 4.58
CA ALA A 82 23.54 -17.58 4.06
C ALA A 82 24.58 -17.79 5.18
N THR A 83 24.69 -16.87 6.14
CA THR A 83 25.64 -17.00 7.27
C THR A 83 25.21 -18.02 8.32
N LEU A 84 23.91 -18.21 8.59
CA LEU A 84 23.46 -19.19 9.58
C LEU A 84 23.70 -20.64 9.14
N ASP A 85 23.52 -20.96 7.86
CA ASP A 85 23.81 -22.30 7.34
C ASP A 85 25.32 -22.58 7.28
N GLU A 86 26.15 -21.57 6.95
CA GLU A 86 27.62 -21.67 7.02
C GLU A 86 28.10 -21.90 8.47
N VAL A 87 27.60 -21.10 9.43
CA VAL A 87 27.96 -21.23 10.85
C VAL A 87 27.48 -22.57 11.43
N ARG A 88 26.30 -23.08 11.02
CA ARG A 88 25.80 -24.38 11.47
C ARG A 88 26.60 -25.55 10.89
N SER A 89 27.06 -25.42 9.64
CA SER A 89 27.95 -26.39 8.99
C SER A 89 29.33 -26.43 9.63
N GLU A 90 29.88 -25.29 10.04
CA GLU A 90 31.17 -25.23 10.77
C GLU A 90 31.08 -25.73 12.22
N LEU A 91 29.94 -25.55 12.89
CA LEU A 91 29.73 -25.99 14.27
C LEU A 91 29.29 -27.47 14.39
N GLY A 92 29.00 -28.15 13.28
CA GLY A 92 28.66 -29.58 13.26
C GLY A 92 27.35 -29.94 13.98
N ILE A 93 26.42 -28.98 14.12
CA ILE A 93 25.15 -29.17 14.83
C ILE A 93 24.09 -29.57 13.79
N SER A 94 23.90 -30.89 13.62
CA SER A 94 22.79 -31.47 12.86
C SER A 94 21.48 -31.33 13.63
#